data_AF-S3VY76-F1
#
_entry.id   AF-S3VY76-F1
#
_cell.length_a   1.000
_cell.length_b   1.000
_cell.length_c   1.000
_cell.angle_alpha   90.00
_cell.angle_beta   90.00
_cell.angle_gamma   90.00
#
_symmetry.space_group_name_H-M   'P 1'
#
loop_
_entity.id
_entity.type
_entity.pdbx_description
1 polymer ?
#
loop_
_entity_poly.entity_id
_entity_poly.type
_entity_poly.pdbx_seq_one_letter_code
_entity_poly.pdbx_strand_id
1 'polypeptide(L)'
;MGASAFHQAPSEILERFSSESEIGFELVGYFLLISSPEQVQATVLEMSNPLLYRIVKEEFKLFLDFKKERRVAKAIVNFLDSKMVQYWKSLPPDRISDFIVYCVRERNDSQFAAQFLHLLSADFLLDLKKKTGLTELEERKLFAGLEEGIYEFPIHVPEIYPLLLQMFTDDPEISLILSTMEALVDRKKVLINAGNSILKLLEDKENKNAHQAVLDYLHSLDKDAALEILSMLQENGHLSSSEKDLLSAYIRGDGDFRRDFSRR
;
A
#
# COMPACT_ATOMS: atom_id res chain seq x y z
N MET A 1 19.71 19.57 19.24
CA MET A 1 18.36 19.17 19.68
C MET A 1 18.50 17.84 20.39
N GLY A 2 18.10 17.75 21.67
CA GLY A 2 18.29 16.53 22.45
C GLY A 2 17.43 15.39 21.90
N ALA A 3 18.05 14.25 21.61
CA ALA A 3 17.31 13.04 21.31
C ALA A 3 16.47 12.68 22.54
N SER A 4 15.16 12.49 22.36
CA SER A 4 14.28 12.06 23.47
C SER A 4 14.76 10.68 23.97
N ALA A 5 14.61 10.42 25.27
CA ALA A 5 15.00 9.13 25.88
C ALA A 5 14.34 7.93 25.18
N PHE A 6 13.15 8.11 24.59
CA PHE A 6 12.46 7.10 23.79
C PHE A 6 13.16 6.76 22.47
N HIS A 7 13.87 7.72 21.85
CA HIS A 7 14.63 7.46 20.61
C HIS A 7 15.87 6.60 20.85
N GLN A 8 16.38 6.58 22.08
CA GLN A 8 17.57 5.80 22.45
C GLN A 8 17.20 4.53 23.22
N ALA A 9 15.92 4.35 23.57
CA ALA A 9 15.44 3.22 24.32
C ALA A 9 15.35 1.98 23.40
N PRO A 10 15.95 0.84 23.80
CA PRO A 10 15.66 -0.46 23.18
C PRO A 10 14.17 -0.78 23.22
N SER A 11 13.69 -1.55 22.24
CA SER A 11 12.29 -2.00 22.15
C SER A 11 11.82 -2.66 23.45
N GLU A 12 12.66 -3.51 24.06
CA GLU A 12 12.38 -4.19 25.33
C GLU A 12 12.06 -3.22 26.48
N ILE A 13 12.70 -2.06 26.53
CA ILE A 13 12.45 -1.06 27.58
C ILE A 13 11.09 -0.40 27.34
N LEU A 14 10.77 -0.08 26.09
CA LEU A 14 9.47 0.48 25.71
C LEU A 14 8.35 -0.51 25.99
N GLU A 15 8.58 -1.80 25.77
CA GLU A 15 7.63 -2.86 26.10
C GLU A 15 7.36 -2.94 27.59
N ARG A 16 8.40 -3.02 28.42
CA ARG A 16 8.25 -3.05 29.88
C ARG A 16 7.51 -1.82 30.36
N PHE A 17 7.93 -0.63 29.91
CA PHE A 17 7.30 0.63 30.26
C PHE A 17 5.83 0.69 29.84
N SER A 18 5.48 0.20 28.65
CA SER A 18 4.09 0.12 28.19
C SER A 18 3.23 -0.86 29.00
N SER A 19 3.85 -1.90 29.57
CA SER A 19 3.16 -2.92 30.36
C SER A 19 2.94 -2.51 31.83
N GLU A 20 3.73 -1.57 32.34
CA GLU A 20 3.68 -1.12 33.72
C GLU A 20 2.47 -0.23 34.03
N SER A 21 1.96 0.53 33.05
CA SER A 21 0.78 1.38 33.24
C SER A 21 0.13 1.80 31.91
N GLU A 22 -1.16 2.16 31.98
CA GLU A 22 -1.90 2.76 30.86
C GLU A 22 -1.24 4.06 30.36
N ILE A 23 -0.75 4.89 31.28
CA ILE A 23 -0.02 6.12 30.94
C ILE A 23 1.26 5.78 30.17
N GLY A 24 1.98 4.73 30.59
CA GLY A 24 3.18 4.27 29.90
C GLY A 24 2.89 3.81 28.47
N PHE A 25 1.79 3.10 28.28
CA PHE A 25 1.31 2.69 26.97
C PHE A 25 0.94 3.89 26.08
N GLU A 26 0.17 4.85 26.59
CA GLU A 26 -0.20 6.07 25.87
C GLU A 26 1.04 6.87 25.43
N LEU A 27 2.06 6.95 26.28
CA LEU A 27 3.31 7.65 25.96
C LEU A 27 4.11 6.95 24.87
N VAL A 28 4.12 5.62 24.81
CA VAL A 28 4.76 4.88 23.70
C VAL A 28 3.99 5.09 22.40
N GLY A 29 2.66 5.05 22.43
CA GLY A 29 1.82 5.38 21.27
C GLY A 29 2.06 6.80 20.77
N TYR A 30 2.12 7.77 21.69
CA TYR A 30 2.41 9.16 21.37
C TYR A 30 3.82 9.36 20.81
N PHE A 31 4.81 8.64 21.32
CA PHE A 31 6.16 8.66 20.78
C PHE A 31 6.19 8.25 19.31
N LEU A 32 5.53 7.13 18.96
CA LEU A 32 5.43 6.68 17.57
C LEU A 32 4.68 7.69 16.67
N LEU A 33 3.72 8.45 17.23
CA LEU A 33 2.99 9.49 16.49
C LEU A 33 3.87 10.67 16.06
N ILE A 34 4.68 11.16 16.99
CA ILE A 34 5.41 12.41 16.80
C ILE A 34 6.68 12.19 15.99
N SER A 35 7.31 11.02 16.12
CA SER A 35 8.53 10.67 15.40
C SER A 35 8.28 10.44 13.91
N SER A 36 9.35 10.56 13.11
CA SER A 36 9.25 10.21 11.69
C SER A 36 9.35 8.69 11.49
N PRO A 37 8.75 8.13 10.42
CA PRO A 37 8.78 6.70 10.16
C PRO A 37 10.21 6.11 10.15
N GLU A 38 11.17 6.85 9.62
CA GLU A 38 12.58 6.43 9.52
C GLU A 38 13.25 6.35 10.89
N GLN A 39 12.82 7.17 11.86
CA GLN A 39 13.40 7.21 13.20
C GLN A 39 12.96 6.03 14.07
N VAL A 40 11.75 5.52 13.86
CA VAL A 40 11.16 4.47 14.70
C VAL A 40 11.21 3.09 14.05
N GLN A 41 11.61 2.99 12.78
CA GLN A 41 11.61 1.75 12.01
C GLN A 41 12.36 0.61 12.72
N ALA A 42 13.60 0.86 13.18
CA ALA A 42 14.41 -0.15 13.86
C ALA A 42 13.77 -0.61 15.18
N THR A 43 13.23 0.34 15.94
CA THR A 43 12.55 0.06 17.21
C THR A 43 11.29 -0.78 16.98
N VAL A 44 10.45 -0.39 16.02
CA VAL A 44 9.22 -1.10 15.66
C VAL A 44 9.52 -2.50 15.11
N LEU A 45 10.58 -2.65 14.32
CA LEU A 45 11.00 -3.95 13.80
C LEU A 45 11.22 -4.96 14.93
N GLU A 46 11.80 -4.52 16.04
CA GLU A 46 12.11 -5.33 17.22
C GLU A 46 10.95 -5.41 18.23
N MET A 47 9.90 -4.59 18.11
CA MET A 47 8.73 -4.66 18.99
C MET A 47 7.94 -5.95 18.75
N SER A 48 7.39 -6.50 19.84
CA SER A 48 6.56 -7.68 19.84
C SER A 48 5.18 -7.45 19.24
N ASN A 49 4.62 -8.51 18.64
CA ASN A 49 3.29 -8.47 18.05
C ASN A 49 2.17 -8.05 19.03
N PRO A 50 2.18 -8.45 20.32
CA PRO A 50 1.19 -7.99 21.28
C PRO A 50 1.18 -6.48 21.50
N LEU A 51 2.36 -5.86 21.63
CA LEU A 51 2.44 -4.42 21.81
C LEU A 51 1.97 -3.69 20.54
N LEU A 52 2.52 -4.07 19.38
CA LEU A 52 2.13 -3.45 18.11
C LEU A 52 0.64 -3.59 17.83
N TYR A 53 0.06 -4.75 18.13
CA TYR A 53 -1.38 -4.96 17.97
C TYR A 53 -2.15 -3.99 18.84
N ARG A 54 -1.78 -3.83 20.12
CA ARG A 54 -2.48 -2.91 21.02
C ARG A 54 -2.42 -1.47 20.52
N ILE A 55 -1.23 -0.98 20.16
CA ILE A 55 -1.02 0.39 19.64
C ILE A 55 -1.83 0.61 18.37
N VAL A 56 -1.65 -0.25 17.38
CA VAL A 56 -2.22 -0.04 16.04
C VAL A 56 -3.72 -0.32 16.00
N LYS A 57 -4.24 -1.18 16.90
CA LYS A 57 -5.68 -1.44 17.00
C LYS A 57 -6.46 -0.26 17.55
N GLU A 58 -5.88 0.55 18.44
CA GLU A 58 -6.53 1.78 18.90
C GLU A 58 -6.71 2.79 17.77
N GLU A 59 -5.66 2.98 16.97
CA GLU A 59 -5.74 3.80 15.76
C GLU A 59 -6.75 3.25 14.75
N PHE A 60 -6.81 1.92 14.60
CA PHE A 60 -7.81 1.31 13.72
C PHE A 60 -9.25 1.53 14.20
N LYS A 61 -9.49 1.52 15.51
CA LYS A 61 -10.82 1.84 16.06
C LYS A 61 -11.19 3.30 15.76
N LEU A 62 -10.28 4.24 16.02
CA LEU A 62 -10.48 5.64 15.68
C LEU A 62 -10.76 5.82 14.19
N PHE A 63 -10.01 5.13 13.33
CA PHE A 63 -10.23 5.12 11.89
C PHE A 63 -11.64 4.62 11.52
N LEU A 64 -12.10 3.52 12.10
CA LEU A 64 -13.44 2.98 11.85
C LEU A 64 -14.55 3.94 12.32
N ASP A 65 -14.36 4.60 13.46
CA ASP A 65 -15.31 5.59 13.97
C ASP A 65 -15.37 6.82 13.05
N PHE A 66 -14.22 7.33 12.60
CA PHE A 66 -14.16 8.40 11.61
C PHE A 66 -14.75 7.98 10.25
N LYS A 67 -14.57 6.72 9.81
CA LYS A 67 -15.15 6.20 8.56
C LYS A 67 -16.69 6.23 8.60
N LYS A 68 -17.30 5.93 9.76
CA LYS A 68 -18.76 6.00 9.95
C LYS A 68 -19.26 7.45 9.88
N GLU A 69 -18.52 8.40 10.44
CA GLU A 69 -18.87 9.83 10.42
C GLU A 69 -18.63 10.48 9.05
N ARG A 70 -17.59 10.05 8.31
CA ARG A 70 -17.15 10.65 7.03
C ARG A 70 -17.81 10.11 5.77
N ARG A 71 -18.80 9.20 5.85
CA ARG A 71 -19.66 8.86 4.69
C ARG A 71 -20.31 10.09 4.03
N VAL A 72 -20.31 11.24 4.70
CA VAL A 72 -20.78 12.55 4.22
C VAL A 72 -19.74 13.30 3.33
N ALA A 73 -18.44 12.99 3.38
CA ALA A 73 -17.37 13.83 2.83
C ALA A 73 -16.57 13.26 1.63
N LYS A 74 -16.92 12.07 1.11
CA LYS A 74 -16.32 11.45 -0.11
C LYS A 74 -14.78 11.28 -0.16
N ALA A 75 -14.05 11.44 0.95
CA ALA A 75 -12.62 11.16 0.98
C ALA A 75 -12.37 9.70 1.39
N ILE A 76 -11.88 8.87 0.48
CA ILE A 76 -11.37 7.53 0.77
C ILE A 76 -9.99 7.73 1.42
N VAL A 77 -9.91 7.56 2.74
CA VAL A 77 -8.62 7.53 3.46
C VAL A 77 -8.31 6.07 3.71
N ASN A 78 -7.17 5.57 3.22
CA ASN A 78 -6.70 4.23 3.59
C ASN A 78 -6.18 4.29 5.03
N PHE A 79 -6.46 3.26 5.84
CA PHE A 79 -5.94 3.14 7.20
C PHE A 79 -4.42 3.30 7.22
N LEU A 80 -3.73 2.71 6.24
CA LEU A 80 -2.28 2.71 6.12
C LEU A 80 -1.66 4.06 5.71
N ASP A 81 -2.48 5.06 5.38
CA ASP A 81 -2.00 6.41 5.10
C ASP A 81 -1.90 7.28 6.35
N SER A 82 -2.45 6.82 7.49
CA SER A 82 -2.26 7.50 8.77
C SER A 82 -0.78 7.53 9.14
N LYS A 83 -0.29 8.71 9.54
CA LYS A 83 1.11 8.93 9.96
C LYS A 83 1.58 7.89 10.99
N MET A 84 0.68 7.49 11.89
CA MET A 84 0.89 6.49 12.94
C MET A 84 1.27 5.11 12.44
N VAL A 85 0.99 4.79 11.19
CA VAL A 85 1.21 3.45 10.61
C VAL A 85 2.05 3.50 9.33
N GLN A 86 2.56 4.68 8.96
CA GLN A 86 3.40 4.81 7.77
C GLN A 86 4.72 4.02 7.87
N TYR A 87 5.24 3.79 9.08
CA TYR A 87 6.42 2.96 9.28
C TYR A 87 6.21 1.51 8.80
N TRP A 88 4.97 1.02 8.70
CA TRP A 88 4.71 -0.33 8.18
C TRP A 88 5.10 -0.47 6.70
N LYS A 89 5.08 0.62 5.91
CA LYS A 89 5.48 0.62 4.50
C LYS A 89 6.99 0.34 4.32
N SER A 90 7.80 0.52 5.36
CA SER A 90 9.24 0.28 5.32
C SER A 90 9.67 -1.01 6.05
N LEU A 91 8.73 -1.75 6.66
CA LEU A 91 9.06 -3.01 7.33
C LEU A 91 9.23 -4.16 6.31
N PRO A 92 10.10 -5.13 6.60
CA PRO A 92 10.26 -6.32 5.76
C PRO A 92 8.95 -7.11 5.63
N PRO A 93 8.64 -7.71 4.46
CA PRO A 93 7.46 -8.54 4.26
C PRO A 93 7.31 -9.67 5.29
N ASP A 94 8.42 -10.28 5.70
CA ASP A 94 8.41 -11.34 6.71
C ASP A 94 7.89 -10.82 8.06
N ARG A 95 8.31 -9.62 8.48
CA ARG A 95 7.84 -8.99 9.72
C ARG A 95 6.35 -8.67 9.66
N ILE A 96 5.88 -8.15 8.53
CA ILE A 96 4.47 -7.85 8.28
C ILE A 96 3.65 -9.14 8.34
N SER A 97 4.14 -10.19 7.68
CA SER A 97 3.45 -11.49 7.64
C SER A 97 3.37 -12.16 9.01
N ASP A 98 4.42 -12.07 9.83
CA ASP A 98 4.42 -12.56 11.22
C ASP A 98 3.37 -11.83 12.08
N PHE A 99 3.25 -10.52 11.90
CA PHE A 99 2.21 -9.72 12.58
C PHE A 99 0.80 -10.11 12.12
N ILE A 100 0.58 -10.33 10.82
CA ILE A 100 -0.69 -10.82 10.26
C ILE A 100 -1.06 -12.17 10.90
N VAL A 101 -0.11 -13.11 10.95
CA VAL A 101 -0.33 -14.44 11.55
C VAL A 101 -0.74 -14.32 13.01
N TYR A 102 -0.05 -13.48 13.78
CA TYR A 102 -0.43 -13.20 15.17
C TYR A 102 -1.87 -12.67 15.28
N CYS A 103 -2.25 -11.70 14.44
CA CYS A 103 -3.61 -11.14 14.46
C CYS A 103 -4.68 -12.20 14.14
N VAL A 104 -4.41 -13.07 13.17
CA VAL A 104 -5.34 -14.13 12.74
C VAL A 104 -5.45 -15.23 13.81
N ARG A 105 -4.33 -15.69 14.37
CA ARG A 105 -4.30 -16.86 15.27
C ARG A 105 -4.57 -16.53 16.73
N GLU A 106 -3.85 -15.56 17.26
CA GLU A 106 -3.88 -15.25 18.69
C GLU A 106 -5.02 -14.29 19.04
N ARG A 107 -5.41 -13.43 18.08
CA ARG A 107 -6.46 -12.43 18.28
C ARG A 107 -7.76 -12.70 17.54
N ASN A 108 -7.76 -13.66 16.60
CA ASN A 108 -8.91 -13.96 15.74
C ASN A 108 -9.50 -12.69 15.09
N ASP A 109 -8.62 -11.79 14.64
CA ASP A 109 -8.97 -10.45 14.14
C ASP A 109 -8.57 -10.30 12.66
N SER A 110 -9.25 -11.08 11.81
CA SER A 110 -8.96 -11.15 10.38
C SER A 110 -9.27 -9.84 9.64
N GLN A 111 -10.28 -9.09 10.08
CA GLN A 111 -10.68 -7.80 9.47
C GLN A 111 -9.57 -6.75 9.61
N PHE A 112 -8.96 -6.67 10.79
CA PHE A 112 -7.82 -5.79 11.03
C PHE A 112 -6.57 -6.28 10.31
N ALA A 113 -6.28 -7.58 10.39
CA ALA A 113 -5.11 -8.18 9.74
C ALA A 113 -5.13 -7.98 8.22
N ALA A 114 -6.31 -8.05 7.59
CA ALA A 114 -6.50 -7.89 6.16
C ALA A 114 -5.99 -6.55 5.62
N GLN A 115 -6.02 -5.48 6.44
CA GLN A 115 -5.56 -4.17 6.01
C GLN A 115 -4.08 -4.19 5.57
N PHE A 116 -3.26 -5.01 6.23
CA PHE A 116 -1.83 -5.14 5.98
C PHE A 116 -1.49 -5.93 4.72
N LEU A 117 -2.45 -6.61 4.09
CA LEU A 117 -2.23 -7.32 2.81
C LEU A 117 -1.76 -6.37 1.71
N HIS A 118 -2.21 -5.11 1.72
CA HIS A 118 -1.80 -4.08 0.75
C HIS A 118 -0.31 -3.71 0.84
N LEU A 119 0.39 -4.09 1.91
CA LEU A 119 1.82 -3.84 2.09
C LEU A 119 2.69 -4.95 1.50
N LEU A 120 2.09 -6.09 1.15
CA LEU A 120 2.80 -7.24 0.63
C LEU A 120 2.79 -7.21 -0.90
N SER A 121 3.89 -7.67 -1.52
CA SER A 121 3.96 -7.79 -2.98
C SER A 121 3.08 -8.95 -3.48
N ALA A 122 2.72 -8.88 -4.77
CA ALA A 122 1.99 -9.96 -5.45
C ALA A 122 2.61 -11.34 -5.23
N ASP A 123 3.93 -11.47 -5.43
CA ASP A 123 4.67 -12.72 -5.25
C ASP A 123 4.63 -13.22 -3.80
N PHE A 124 4.58 -12.31 -2.83
CA PHE A 124 4.44 -12.69 -1.43
C PHE A 124 3.03 -13.19 -1.13
N LEU A 125 2.01 -12.49 -1.64
CA LEU A 125 0.60 -12.83 -1.44
C LEU A 125 0.24 -14.18 -2.06
N LEU A 126 0.76 -14.49 -3.26
CA LEU A 126 0.52 -15.77 -3.94
C LEU A 126 1.09 -16.98 -3.17
N ASP A 127 2.16 -16.78 -2.41
CA ASP A 127 2.78 -17.80 -1.57
C ASP A 127 2.50 -17.60 -0.07
N LEU A 128 1.54 -16.74 0.29
CA LEU A 128 1.28 -16.33 1.67
C LEU A 128 1.08 -17.54 2.57
N LYS A 129 0.17 -18.45 2.19
CA LYS A 129 -0.09 -19.72 2.88
C LYS A 129 1.18 -20.51 3.17
N LYS A 130 2.06 -20.68 2.18
CA LYS A 130 3.28 -21.48 2.30
C LYS A 130 4.31 -20.80 3.21
N LYS A 131 4.45 -19.48 3.10
CA LYS A 131 5.43 -18.69 3.86
C LYS A 131 5.05 -18.52 5.33
N THR A 132 3.76 -18.38 5.60
CA THR A 132 3.23 -18.11 6.94
C THR A 132 2.74 -19.37 7.68
N GLY A 133 2.53 -20.45 6.94
CA GLY A 133 1.92 -21.68 7.45
C GLY A 133 0.46 -21.54 7.83
N LEU A 134 -0.25 -20.51 7.35
CA LEU A 134 -1.70 -20.36 7.53
C LEU A 134 -2.45 -21.56 6.93
N THR A 135 -3.53 -21.97 7.58
CA THR A 135 -4.46 -22.95 7.02
C THR A 135 -5.31 -22.30 5.92
N GLU A 136 -5.91 -23.13 5.07
CA GLU A 136 -6.81 -22.63 4.02
C GLU A 136 -8.00 -21.84 4.57
N LEU A 137 -8.54 -22.27 5.72
CA LEU A 137 -9.63 -21.56 6.38
C LEU A 137 -9.17 -20.21 6.95
N GLU A 138 -7.99 -20.16 7.56
CA GLU A 138 -7.41 -18.93 8.09
C GLU A 138 -7.13 -17.91 6.97
N GLU A 139 -6.55 -18.37 5.86
CA GLU A 139 -6.28 -17.54 4.69
C GLU A 139 -7.59 -17.02 4.06
N ARG A 140 -8.60 -17.89 3.88
CA ARG A 140 -9.92 -17.48 3.39
C ARG A 140 -10.56 -16.42 4.28
N LYS A 141 -10.51 -16.59 5.60
CA LYS A 141 -11.01 -15.59 6.57
C LYS A 141 -10.24 -14.28 6.51
N LEU A 142 -8.92 -14.34 6.32
CA LEU A 142 -8.06 -13.16 6.18
C LEU A 142 -8.46 -12.34 4.95
N PHE A 143 -8.59 -12.96 3.78
CA PHE A 143 -9.02 -12.25 2.58
C PHE A 143 -10.48 -11.78 2.68
N ALA A 144 -11.38 -12.56 3.30
CA ALA A 144 -12.75 -12.13 3.55
C ALA A 144 -12.82 -10.90 4.48
N GLY A 145 -11.81 -10.71 5.35
CA GLY A 145 -11.66 -9.54 6.22
C GLY A 145 -11.46 -8.21 5.47
N LEU A 146 -11.20 -8.24 4.16
CA LEU A 146 -11.21 -7.04 3.32
C LEU A 146 -12.62 -6.48 3.09
N GLU A 147 -13.67 -7.27 3.33
CA GLU A 147 -15.08 -6.89 3.09
C GLU A 147 -15.28 -6.37 1.66
N GLU A 148 -15.89 -5.18 1.47
CA GLU A 148 -16.05 -4.53 0.16
C GLU A 148 -14.72 -4.31 -0.57
N GLY A 149 -13.61 -4.20 0.18
CA GLY A 149 -12.27 -4.04 -0.39
C GLY A 149 -11.77 -5.26 -1.17
N ILE A 150 -12.39 -6.43 -1.01
CA ILE A 150 -12.01 -7.64 -1.76
C ILE A 150 -12.16 -7.47 -3.27
N TYR A 151 -13.08 -6.61 -3.71
CA TYR A 151 -13.32 -6.33 -5.12
C TYR A 151 -12.32 -5.32 -5.70
N GLU A 152 -11.86 -4.37 -4.88
CA GLU A 152 -10.83 -3.40 -5.29
C GLU A 152 -9.42 -4.01 -5.22
N PHE A 153 -9.20 -5.01 -4.36
CA PHE A 153 -7.90 -5.64 -4.18
C PHE A 153 -7.25 -6.16 -5.48
N PRO A 154 -7.94 -6.93 -6.36
CA PRO A 154 -7.37 -7.37 -7.64
C PRO A 154 -7.19 -6.25 -8.67
N ILE A 155 -7.77 -5.05 -8.47
CA ILE A 155 -7.48 -3.87 -9.30
C ILE A 155 -6.09 -3.31 -8.95
N HIS A 156 -5.71 -3.37 -7.67
CA HIS A 156 -4.41 -2.95 -7.18
C HIS A 156 -3.32 -4.01 -7.36
N VAL A 157 -3.68 -5.29 -7.22
CA VAL A 157 -2.77 -6.44 -7.35
C VAL A 157 -3.37 -7.47 -8.31
N PRO A 158 -3.33 -7.26 -9.63
CA PRO A 158 -3.99 -8.13 -10.61
C PRO A 158 -3.59 -9.60 -10.56
N GLU A 159 -2.36 -9.90 -10.14
CA GLU A 159 -1.82 -11.25 -10.05
C GLU A 159 -2.59 -12.13 -9.06
N ILE A 160 -3.23 -11.54 -8.05
CA ILE A 160 -3.96 -12.27 -7.01
C ILE A 160 -5.37 -12.70 -7.46
N TYR A 161 -5.86 -12.14 -8.56
CA TYR A 161 -7.24 -12.34 -9.02
C TYR A 161 -7.63 -13.82 -9.22
N PRO A 162 -6.81 -14.68 -9.88
CA PRO A 162 -7.14 -16.10 -10.02
C PRO A 162 -7.22 -16.83 -8.67
N LEU A 163 -6.37 -16.44 -7.71
CA LEU A 163 -6.38 -17.00 -6.36
C LEU A 163 -7.69 -16.65 -5.64
N LEU A 164 -8.14 -15.39 -5.72
CA LEU A 164 -9.40 -14.96 -5.10
C LEU A 164 -10.61 -15.66 -5.72
N LEU A 165 -10.66 -15.78 -7.05
CA LEU A 165 -11.73 -16.52 -7.73
C LEU A 165 -11.83 -17.97 -7.23
N GLN A 166 -10.70 -18.66 -7.14
CA GLN A 166 -10.65 -20.03 -6.64
C GLN A 166 -11.04 -20.12 -5.16
N MET A 167 -10.53 -19.19 -4.34
CA MET A 167 -10.75 -19.18 -2.89
C MET A 167 -12.21 -18.96 -2.50
N PHE A 168 -12.93 -18.15 -3.28
CA PHE A 168 -14.32 -17.76 -3.03
C PHE A 168 -15.31 -18.43 -4.00
N THR A 169 -14.94 -19.51 -4.68
CA THR A 169 -15.85 -20.23 -5.59
C THR A 169 -17.12 -20.73 -4.87
N ASP A 170 -17.02 -21.09 -3.59
CA ASP A 170 -18.16 -21.55 -2.78
C ASP A 170 -19.06 -20.40 -2.27
N ASP A 171 -18.62 -19.15 -2.39
CA ASP A 171 -19.38 -17.96 -1.98
C ASP A 171 -20.05 -17.36 -3.21
N PRO A 172 -21.38 -17.55 -3.40
CA PRO A 172 -22.04 -17.18 -4.64
C PRO A 172 -22.06 -15.66 -4.86
N GLU A 173 -22.02 -14.84 -3.81
CA GLU A 173 -22.04 -13.38 -3.92
C GLU A 173 -20.67 -12.87 -4.36
N ILE A 174 -19.62 -13.26 -3.65
CA ILE A 174 -18.25 -12.85 -3.96
C ILE A 174 -17.82 -13.41 -5.32
N SER A 175 -18.11 -14.69 -5.59
CA SER A 175 -17.77 -15.35 -6.85
C SER A 175 -18.42 -14.65 -8.06
N LEU A 176 -19.71 -14.31 -7.96
CA LEU A 176 -20.42 -13.63 -9.03
C LEU A 176 -19.76 -12.28 -9.34
N ILE A 177 -19.51 -11.46 -8.33
CA ILE A 177 -18.91 -10.14 -8.54
C ILE A 177 -17.51 -10.28 -9.13
N LEU A 178 -16.62 -11.08 -8.51
CA LEU A 178 -15.26 -11.28 -9.01
C LEU A 178 -15.25 -11.78 -10.45
N SER A 179 -16.16 -12.69 -10.85
CA SER A 179 -16.22 -13.22 -12.22
C SER A 179 -16.51 -12.14 -13.27
N THR A 180 -17.21 -11.05 -12.90
CA THR A 180 -17.49 -9.93 -13.81
C THR A 180 -16.32 -8.95 -13.95
N MET A 181 -15.28 -9.08 -13.13
CA MET A 181 -14.16 -8.14 -13.06
C MET A 181 -12.98 -8.51 -13.96
N GLU A 182 -12.99 -9.67 -14.61
CA GLU A 182 -11.85 -10.19 -15.39
C GLU A 182 -11.29 -9.16 -16.38
N ALA A 183 -12.15 -8.58 -17.23
CA ALA A 183 -11.74 -7.60 -18.22
C ALA A 183 -11.15 -6.31 -17.59
N LEU A 184 -11.63 -5.92 -16.41
CA LEU A 184 -11.13 -4.76 -15.67
C LEU A 184 -9.74 -5.04 -15.09
N VAL A 185 -9.56 -6.22 -14.51
CA VAL A 185 -8.29 -6.69 -13.94
C VAL A 185 -7.24 -6.81 -15.05
N ASP A 186 -7.60 -7.39 -16.21
CA ASP A 186 -6.70 -7.53 -17.35
C ASP A 186 -6.25 -6.16 -17.90
N ARG A 187 -7.18 -5.20 -18.03
CA ARG A 187 -6.83 -3.83 -18.41
C ARG A 187 -5.84 -3.22 -17.41
N LYS A 188 -6.08 -3.39 -16.10
CA LYS A 188 -5.20 -2.86 -15.06
C LYS A 188 -3.82 -3.51 -15.07
N LYS A 189 -3.74 -4.81 -15.30
CA LYS A 189 -2.47 -5.53 -15.48
C LYS A 189 -1.64 -4.96 -16.63
N VAL A 190 -2.28 -4.66 -17.77
CA VAL A 190 -1.59 -4.02 -18.92
C VAL A 190 -1.04 -2.64 -18.53
N LEU A 191 -1.84 -1.82 -17.85
CA LEU A 191 -1.42 -0.48 -17.41
C LEU A 191 -0.26 -0.52 -16.42
N ILE A 192 -0.31 -1.41 -15.42
CA ILE A 192 0.77 -1.58 -14.45
C ILE A 192 2.07 -2.04 -15.15
N ASN A 193 1.98 -2.99 -16.07
CA ASN A 193 3.14 -3.48 -16.82
C ASN A 193 3.76 -2.39 -17.71
N ALA A 194 2.92 -1.57 -18.35
CA ALA A 194 3.38 -0.44 -19.14
C ALA A 194 4.04 0.64 -18.25
N GLY A 195 3.45 0.95 -17.10
CA GLY A 195 4.04 1.85 -16.10
C GLY A 195 5.41 1.36 -15.60
N ASN A 196 5.52 0.08 -15.25
CA ASN A 196 6.79 -0.53 -14.85
C ASN A 196 7.84 -0.50 -15.97
N SER A 197 7.43 -0.62 -17.23
CA SER A 197 8.32 -0.50 -18.38
C SER A 197 8.87 0.93 -18.51
N ILE A 198 8.04 1.94 -18.27
CA ILE A 198 8.44 3.36 -18.25
C ILE A 198 9.42 3.62 -17.10
N LEU A 199 9.15 3.10 -15.91
CA LEU A 199 10.07 3.24 -14.77
C LEU A 199 11.45 2.67 -15.08
N LYS A 200 11.53 1.48 -15.68
CA LYS A 200 12.80 0.88 -16.12
C LYS A 200 13.54 1.77 -17.13
N LEU A 201 12.82 2.42 -18.06
CA LEU A 201 13.42 3.35 -19.02
C LEU A 201 13.96 4.62 -18.34
N LEU A 202 13.31 5.09 -17.26
CA LEU A 202 13.74 6.26 -16.49
C LEU A 202 14.91 5.97 -15.55
N GLU A 203 14.96 4.76 -14.97
CA GLU A 203 16.02 4.33 -14.05
C GLU A 203 17.31 3.88 -14.76
N ASP A 204 17.23 3.60 -16.07
CA ASP A 204 18.38 3.24 -16.89
C ASP A 204 19.33 4.44 -17.07
N LYS A 205 20.32 4.51 -16.16
CA LYS A 205 21.33 5.58 -16.08
C LYS A 205 22.25 5.65 -17.31
N GLU A 206 22.28 4.64 -18.16
CA GLU A 206 23.06 4.65 -19.39
C GLU A 206 22.31 5.34 -20.55
N ASN A 207 21.00 5.52 -20.40
CA ASN A 207 20.16 6.06 -21.45
C ASN A 207 20.08 7.60 -21.38
N LYS A 208 21.02 8.27 -22.07
CA LYS A 208 21.01 9.74 -22.25
C LYS A 208 19.72 10.27 -22.91
N ASN A 209 18.91 9.40 -23.49
CA ASN A 209 17.64 9.69 -24.15
C ASN A 209 16.43 9.07 -23.43
N ALA A 210 16.53 8.74 -22.14
CA ALA A 210 15.46 8.11 -21.36
C ALA A 210 14.10 8.81 -21.54
N HIS A 211 14.06 10.14 -21.49
CA HIS A 211 12.82 10.91 -21.69
C HIS A 211 12.24 10.77 -23.10
N GLN A 212 13.07 10.69 -24.15
CA GLN A 212 12.59 10.46 -25.51
C GLN A 212 12.05 9.04 -25.67
N ALA A 213 12.73 8.04 -25.09
CA ALA A 213 12.27 6.66 -25.12
C ALA A 213 10.93 6.47 -24.39
N VAL A 214 10.73 7.19 -23.28
CA VAL A 214 9.45 7.22 -22.55
C VAL A 214 8.35 7.86 -23.39
N LEU A 215 8.63 8.96 -24.10
CA LEU A 215 7.66 9.60 -24.99
C LEU A 215 7.30 8.69 -26.17
N ASP A 216 8.28 8.06 -26.80
CA ASP A 216 8.07 7.13 -27.91
C ASP A 216 7.23 5.92 -27.45
N TYR A 217 7.48 5.40 -26.24
CA TYR A 217 6.69 4.33 -25.65
C TYR A 217 5.26 4.77 -25.32
N LEU A 218 5.07 5.93 -24.70
CA LEU A 218 3.74 6.49 -24.40
C LEU A 218 2.93 6.75 -25.69
N HIS A 219 3.58 7.16 -26.78
CA HIS A 219 2.94 7.32 -28.09
C HIS A 219 2.53 6.00 -28.75
N SER A 220 3.15 4.88 -28.38
CA SER A 220 2.75 3.56 -28.87
C SER A 220 1.48 3.03 -28.19
N LEU A 221 1.06 3.65 -27.08
CA LEU A 221 -0.14 3.29 -26.32
C LEU A 221 -1.35 4.12 -26.75
N ASP A 222 -2.54 3.64 -26.41
CA ASP A 222 -3.76 4.45 -26.50
C ASP A 222 -3.65 5.68 -25.59
N LYS A 223 -4.19 6.82 -26.05
CA LYS A 223 -4.08 8.12 -25.39
C LYS A 223 -4.62 8.08 -23.96
N ASP A 224 -5.74 7.40 -23.76
CA ASP A 224 -6.37 7.27 -22.44
C ASP A 224 -5.51 6.39 -21.52
N ALA A 225 -4.95 5.30 -22.04
CA ALA A 225 -4.03 4.44 -21.29
C ALA A 225 -2.74 5.18 -20.90
N ALA A 226 -2.18 5.98 -21.80
CA ALA A 226 -0.97 6.77 -21.55
C ALA A 226 -1.19 7.82 -20.45
N LEU A 227 -2.33 8.54 -20.48
CA LEU A 227 -2.69 9.51 -19.43
C LEU A 227 -3.00 8.85 -18.08
N GLU A 228 -3.61 7.66 -18.10
CA GLU A 228 -3.87 6.86 -16.90
C GLU A 228 -2.55 6.41 -16.25
N ILE A 229 -1.58 5.93 -17.04
CA ILE A 229 -0.25 5.55 -16.56
C ILE A 229 0.48 6.73 -15.94
N LEU A 230 0.46 7.91 -16.57
CA LEU A 230 1.08 9.12 -16.00
C LEU A 230 0.45 9.53 -14.66
N SER A 231 -0.86 9.34 -14.53
CA SER A 231 -1.56 9.60 -13.26
C SER A 231 -1.13 8.61 -12.18
N MET A 232 -1.04 7.31 -12.51
CA MET A 232 -0.55 6.29 -11.58
C MET A 232 0.90 6.54 -11.13
N LEU A 233 1.79 6.92 -12.05
CA LEU A 233 3.19 7.23 -11.72
C LEU A 233 3.32 8.44 -10.79
N GLN A 234 2.46 9.46 -10.98
CA GLN A 234 2.42 10.63 -10.11
C GLN A 234 1.82 10.32 -8.73
N GLU A 235 0.77 9.52 -8.66
CA GLU A 235 0.18 9.06 -7.39
C GLU A 235 1.18 8.24 -6.56
N ASN A 236 2.00 7.42 -7.23
CA ASN A 236 3.05 6.63 -6.60
C ASN A 236 4.35 7.42 -6.32
N GLY A 237 4.38 8.73 -6.60
CA GLY A 237 5.52 9.60 -6.30
C GLY A 237 6.73 9.44 -7.22
N HIS A 238 6.58 8.72 -8.35
CA HIS A 238 7.63 8.58 -9.35
C HIS A 238 7.71 9.77 -10.31
N LEU A 239 6.64 10.57 -10.39
CA LEU A 239 6.59 11.80 -11.17
C LEU A 239 6.08 12.95 -10.30
N SER A 240 6.67 14.14 -10.46
CA SER A 240 6.08 15.38 -9.95
C SER A 240 4.83 15.77 -10.74
N SER A 241 3.99 16.61 -10.15
CA SER A 241 2.83 17.19 -10.86
C SER A 241 3.25 17.93 -12.13
N SER A 242 4.35 18.69 -12.08
CA SER A 242 4.90 19.39 -13.24
C SER A 242 5.35 18.45 -14.37
N GLU A 243 5.96 17.31 -14.05
CA GLU A 243 6.39 16.33 -15.06
C GLU A 243 5.18 15.64 -15.69
N LYS A 244 4.18 15.27 -14.88
CA LYS A 244 2.92 14.72 -15.37
C LYS A 244 2.23 15.68 -16.34
N ASP A 245 2.14 16.96 -15.99
CA ASP A 245 1.45 17.97 -16.80
C ASP A 245 2.14 18.18 -18.15
N LEU A 246 3.48 18.21 -18.17
CA LEU A 246 4.28 18.32 -19.39
C LEU A 246 4.07 17.10 -20.31
N LEU A 247 4.18 15.89 -19.78
CA LEU A 247 4.01 14.65 -20.54
C LEU A 247 2.55 14.49 -21.03
N SER A 248 1.59 14.87 -20.20
CA SER A 248 0.16 14.87 -20.55
C SER A 248 -0.16 15.85 -21.68
N ALA A 249 0.43 17.05 -21.66
CA ALA A 249 0.26 18.04 -22.72
C ALA A 249 0.84 17.54 -24.06
N TYR A 250 1.98 16.83 -24.01
CA TYR A 250 2.61 16.23 -25.19
C TYR A 250 1.74 15.13 -25.81
N ILE A 251 1.19 14.23 -24.98
CA ILE A 251 0.26 13.17 -25.42
C ILE A 251 -1.05 13.75 -25.95
N ARG A 252 -1.54 14.85 -25.36
CA ARG A 252 -2.78 15.49 -25.80
C ARG A 252 -2.66 16.21 -27.13
N GLY A 253 -1.43 16.56 -27.54
CA GLY A 253 -1.16 17.36 -28.73
C GLY A 253 -1.36 18.86 -28.48
N ASP A 254 -1.45 19.30 -27.22
CA ASP A 254 -1.75 20.69 -26.83
C ASP A 254 -0.50 21.61 -26.84
N GLY A 255 0.63 21.13 -27.42
CA GLY A 255 1.94 21.78 -27.31
C GLY A 255 2.53 22.25 -28.64
N ASP A 256 2.20 23.47 -29.07
CA ASP A 256 2.97 24.22 -30.07
C ASP A 256 4.25 24.81 -29.42
N PHE A 257 5.18 23.94 -29.00
CA PHE A 257 6.41 24.34 -28.27
C PHE A 257 7.54 24.86 -29.19
N ARG A 258 7.30 25.00 -30.49
CA ARG A 258 8.30 25.58 -31.43
C ARG A 258 8.46 27.11 -31.30
N ARG A 259 7.70 27.80 -30.43
CA ARG A 259 7.74 29.27 -30.34
C ARG A 259 8.54 29.88 -29.19
N ASP A 260 8.87 29.14 -28.12
CA ASP A 260 9.55 29.75 -26.95
C ASP A 260 11.05 29.48 -26.81
N PHE A 261 11.64 28.66 -27.70
CA PHE A 261 13.11 28.49 -27.77
C PHE A 261 13.83 29.50 -28.69
N SER A 262 13.11 30.45 -29.30
CA SER A 262 13.71 31.49 -30.17
C SER A 262 13.80 32.89 -29.54
N ARG A 263 13.69 33.01 -28.21
CA ARG A 263 13.98 34.27 -27.51
C ARG A 263 14.84 34.03 -26.26
N ARG A 264 16.12 33.74 -26.48
CA ARG A 264 17.22 34.21 -25.63
C ARG A 264 18.40 34.58 -26.51
#